data_AF-A0A8R1EHN4-F1
#
_entry.id   AF-A0A8R1EHN4-F1
#
_cell.length_a   1.000
_cell.length_b   1.000
_cell.length_c   1.000
_cell.angle_alpha   90.00
_cell.angle_beta   90.00
_cell.angle_gamma   90.00
#
_symmetry.space_group_name_H-M   'P 1'
#
loop_
_entity.id
_entity.type
_entity.pdbx_description
1 polymer ?
#
loop_
_entity_poly.entity_id
_entity_poly.type
_entity_poly.pdbx_seq_one_letter_code
_entity_poly.pdbx_strand_id
1 'polypeptide(L)'
;MEHLEEKEDDHEDLMESVESGSNSSLGGPMEATWARMAEEEEEMCIRRRRKLLKGFDEFLRNSAKVEEEVLEKLGFNTTCSRQTRSAVVAPLRKFGEELRGRWLELGGEAWMRPVMNVMRVLNADNADDLERSFIEVEQMQNQTTA
;
A
#
# COMPACT_ATOMS: atom_id res chain seq x y z
N MET A 1 -63.98 -59.50 -33.49
CA MET A 1 -64.77 -58.35 -33.01
C MET A 1 -64.68 -58.39 -31.50
N GLU A 2 -63.75 -57.62 -30.96
CA GLU A 2 -63.71 -57.22 -29.55
C GLU A 2 -62.77 -56.00 -29.52
N HIS A 3 -63.39 -54.82 -29.44
CA HIS A 3 -62.78 -53.56 -29.04
C HIS A 3 -62.48 -53.60 -27.54
N LEU A 4 -61.50 -52.80 -27.10
CA LEU A 4 -61.37 -52.10 -25.80
C LEU A 4 -59.87 -51.82 -25.60
N GLU A 5 -59.38 -50.65 -25.23
CA GLU A 5 -59.84 -49.26 -25.20
C GLU A 5 -58.53 -48.49 -24.91
N GLU A 6 -58.27 -47.42 -25.63
CA GLU A 6 -57.10 -46.55 -25.41
C GLU A 6 -57.21 -45.90 -24.03
N LYS A 7 -56.11 -45.88 -23.29
CA LYS A 7 -55.96 -45.00 -22.14
C LYS A 7 -54.70 -44.16 -22.34
N GLU A 8 -54.90 -42.99 -22.93
CA GLU A 8 -53.96 -41.88 -22.86
C GLU A 8 -54.05 -41.31 -21.43
N ASP A 9 -52.94 -41.37 -20.69
CA ASP A 9 -52.78 -40.66 -19.41
C ASP A 9 -52.21 -39.27 -19.76
N ASP A 10 -53.10 -38.27 -19.75
CA ASP A 10 -52.77 -36.85 -19.85
C ASP A 10 -52.08 -36.39 -18.56
N HIS A 11 -50.75 -36.41 -18.54
CA HIS A 11 -49.97 -35.65 -17.57
C HIS A 11 -49.83 -34.21 -18.10
N GLU A 12 -50.76 -33.34 -17.70
CA GLU A 12 -50.60 -31.89 -17.82
C GLU A 12 -49.47 -31.43 -16.89
N ASP A 13 -48.25 -31.35 -17.42
CA ASP A 13 -47.17 -30.59 -16.79
C ASP A 13 -47.54 -29.10 -16.81
N LEU A 14 -48.11 -28.64 -15.69
CA LEU A 14 -48.34 -27.24 -15.39
C LEU A 14 -46.98 -26.52 -15.32
N MET A 15 -46.48 -26.08 -16.47
CA MET A 15 -45.36 -25.17 -16.57
C MET A 15 -45.79 -23.82 -16.00
N GLU A 16 -45.51 -23.61 -14.71
CA GLU A 16 -45.64 -22.32 -14.05
C GLU A 16 -44.80 -21.30 -14.84
N SER A 17 -45.51 -20.43 -15.56
CA SER A 17 -44.92 -19.41 -16.41
C SER A 17 -44.15 -18.42 -15.55
N VAL A 18 -42.83 -18.57 -15.53
CA VAL A 18 -41.92 -17.60 -14.92
C VAL A 18 -42.01 -16.33 -15.77
N GLU A 19 -42.80 -15.37 -15.32
CA GLU A 19 -42.87 -14.04 -15.93
C GLU A 19 -41.46 -13.43 -15.92
N SER A 20 -40.84 -13.42 -17.11
CA SER A 20 -39.59 -12.71 -17.38
C SER A 20 -39.85 -11.20 -17.35
N GLY A 21 -39.93 -10.65 -16.14
CA GLY A 21 -39.72 -9.24 -15.88
C GLY A 21 -38.23 -8.95 -15.72
N SER A 22 -37.46 -9.02 -16.80
CA SER A 22 -36.07 -8.53 -16.80
C SER A 22 -36.04 -7.01 -16.73
N ASN A 23 -36.13 -6.46 -15.52
CA ASN A 23 -35.61 -5.14 -15.20
C ASN A 23 -34.18 -5.29 -14.69
N SER A 24 -33.26 -5.44 -15.64
CA SER A 24 -31.82 -5.23 -15.44
C SER A 24 -31.58 -3.87 -14.78
N SER A 25 -31.30 -3.87 -13.48
CA SER A 25 -30.61 -2.79 -12.76
C SER A 25 -30.57 -3.11 -11.26
N LEU A 26 -29.78 -4.09 -10.83
CA LEU A 26 -29.16 -4.08 -9.49
C LEU A 26 -28.17 -5.25 -9.45
N GLY A 27 -26.89 -4.95 -9.25
CA GLY A 27 -25.88 -5.98 -9.00
C GLY A 27 -26.32 -6.86 -7.83
N GLY A 28 -26.25 -8.18 -8.01
CA GLY A 28 -26.86 -9.11 -7.05
C GLY A 28 -26.13 -9.17 -5.70
N PRO A 29 -26.73 -9.86 -4.70
CA PRO A 29 -26.15 -10.37 -3.46
C PRO A 29 -24.64 -10.26 -3.27
N MET A 30 -24.02 -10.97 -4.21
CA MET A 30 -22.63 -11.37 -4.26
C MET A 30 -21.74 -10.26 -4.81
N GLU A 31 -22.16 -9.52 -5.85
CA GLU A 31 -21.39 -8.38 -6.40
C GLU A 31 -21.24 -7.26 -5.36
N ALA A 32 -22.30 -6.96 -4.63
CA ALA A 32 -22.26 -6.02 -3.51
C ALA A 32 -21.34 -6.50 -2.35
N THR A 33 -21.11 -7.80 -2.24
CA THR A 33 -20.23 -8.39 -1.22
C THR A 33 -18.77 -8.33 -1.66
N TRP A 34 -18.47 -8.61 -2.93
CA TRP A 34 -17.13 -8.43 -3.50
C TRP A 34 -16.69 -6.96 -3.49
N ALA A 35 -17.58 -6.04 -3.83
CA ALA A 35 -17.29 -4.59 -3.79
C ALA A 35 -16.90 -4.14 -2.37
N ARG A 36 -17.66 -4.56 -1.35
CA ARG A 36 -17.33 -4.25 0.06
C ARG A 36 -15.98 -4.81 0.48
N MET A 37 -15.66 -6.05 0.10
CA MET A 37 -14.35 -6.63 0.43
C MET A 37 -13.20 -5.87 -0.25
N ALA A 38 -13.37 -5.43 -1.50
CA ALA A 38 -12.37 -4.63 -2.20
C ALA A 38 -12.16 -3.24 -1.53
N GLU A 39 -13.24 -2.59 -1.10
CA GLU A 39 -13.17 -1.34 -0.33
C GLU A 39 -12.44 -1.53 1.01
N GLU A 40 -12.74 -2.60 1.74
CA GLU A 40 -12.07 -2.93 3.00
C GLU A 40 -10.57 -3.22 2.80
N GLU A 41 -10.21 -3.93 1.73
CA GLU A 41 -8.82 -4.19 1.36
C GLU A 41 -8.07 -2.89 1.04
N GLU A 42 -8.67 -2.00 0.24
CA GLU A 42 -8.08 -0.69 -0.06
C GLU A 42 -7.89 0.13 1.22
N GLU A 43 -8.88 0.15 2.12
CA GLU A 43 -8.75 0.87 3.40
C GLU A 43 -7.61 0.29 4.25
N MET A 44 -7.47 -1.03 4.31
CA MET A 44 -6.35 -1.68 5.00
C MET A 44 -5.00 -1.27 4.41
N CYS A 45 -4.85 -1.26 3.09
CA CYS A 45 -3.64 -0.79 2.41
C CYS A 45 -3.32 0.67 2.76
N ILE A 46 -4.32 1.56 2.70
CA ILE A 46 -4.15 2.98 3.09
C ILE A 46 -3.68 3.11 4.55
N ARG A 47 -4.25 2.32 5.46
CA ARG A 47 -3.86 2.34 6.89
C ARG A 47 -2.43 1.84 7.08
N ARG A 48 -2.02 0.76 6.40
CA ARG A 48 -0.65 0.22 6.43
C ARG A 48 0.36 1.26 5.91
N ARG A 49 0.13 1.82 4.72
CA ARG A 49 0.96 2.87 4.12
C ARG A 49 1.11 4.07 5.05
N ARG A 50 0.01 4.55 5.63
CA ARG A 50 0.02 5.68 6.57
C ARG A 50 0.85 5.38 7.82
N LYS A 51 0.72 4.17 8.38
CA LYS A 51 1.49 3.77 9.56
C LYS A 51 2.98 3.72 9.26
N LEU A 52 3.35 3.16 8.11
CA LEU A 52 4.74 3.12 7.64
C LEU A 52 5.34 4.53 7.51
N LEU A 53 4.67 5.42 6.76
CA LEU A 53 5.16 6.77 6.51
C LEU A 53 5.29 7.60 7.79
N LYS A 54 4.37 7.42 8.75
CA LYS A 54 4.49 8.04 10.07
C LYS A 54 5.73 7.58 10.84
N GLY A 55 6.06 6.29 10.77
CA GLY A 55 7.29 5.77 11.39
C GLY A 55 8.55 6.38 10.78
N PHE A 56 8.58 6.55 9.45
CA PHE A 56 9.68 7.24 8.78
C PHE A 56 9.77 8.72 9.15
N ASP A 57 8.65 9.41 9.27
CA ASP A 57 8.62 10.82 9.68
C ASP A 57 9.18 11.03 11.09
N GLU A 58 8.76 10.17 12.01
CA GLU A 58 9.29 10.16 13.38
C GLU A 58 10.80 9.87 13.39
N PHE A 59 11.26 8.90 12.60
CA PHE A 59 12.69 8.62 12.42
C PHE A 59 13.47 9.85 11.90
N LEU A 60 12.95 10.52 10.86
CA LEU A 60 13.59 11.68 10.26
C LEU A 60 13.65 12.87 11.23
N ARG A 61 12.56 13.14 11.96
CA ARG A 61 12.51 14.17 13.01
C ARG A 61 13.47 13.87 14.16
N ASN A 62 13.61 12.59 14.53
CA ASN A 62 14.52 12.16 15.60
C ASN A 62 15.99 12.09 15.18
N SER A 63 16.31 12.18 13.88
CA SER A 63 17.69 12.06 13.38
C SER A 63 18.66 13.07 14.01
N ALA A 64 18.24 14.31 14.23
CA ALA A 64 19.06 15.34 14.86
C ALA A 64 19.29 15.06 16.36
N LYS A 65 18.25 14.54 17.03
CA LYS A 65 18.33 14.15 18.44
C LYS A 65 19.34 13.03 18.66
N VAL A 66 19.36 12.04 17.76
CA VAL A 66 20.35 10.94 17.82
C VAL A 66 21.79 11.46 17.70
N GLU A 67 22.02 12.44 16.83
CA GLU A 67 23.34 13.09 16.71
C GLU A 67 23.78 13.75 18.03
N GLU A 68 22.87 14.48 18.67
CA GLU A 68 23.10 15.14 19.96
C GLU A 68 23.36 14.12 21.08
N GLU A 69 22.54 13.08 21.18
CA GLU A 69 22.69 12.00 22.17
C GLU A 69 24.04 11.28 22.02
N VAL A 70 24.52 11.07 20.80
CA VAL A 70 25.85 10.47 20.56
C VAL A 70 26.96 11.39 21.05
N LEU A 71 26.87 12.69 20.75
CA LEU A 71 27.86 13.67 21.21
C LEU A 71 27.89 13.76 22.75
N GLU A 72 26.73 13.78 23.39
CA GLU A 72 26.60 13.79 24.85
C GLU A 72 27.19 12.53 25.49
N LYS A 73 26.81 11.35 24.99
CA LYS A 73 27.33 10.07 25.50
C LYS A 73 28.82 9.94 25.31
N LEU A 74 29.39 10.45 24.21
CA LEU A 74 30.84 10.50 24.02
C LEU A 74 31.52 11.40 25.06
N GLY A 75 30.89 12.53 25.42
CA GLY A 75 31.39 13.43 26.46
C GLY A 75 31.35 12.83 27.86
N PHE A 76 30.31 12.06 28.18
CA PHE A 76 30.15 11.46 29.51
C PHE A 76 30.97 10.17 29.71
N ASN A 77 31.06 9.32 28.68
CA ASN A 77 31.62 7.98 28.82
C ASN A 77 33.09 7.86 28.42
N THR A 78 33.70 8.92 27.89
CA THR A 78 35.09 8.86 27.40
C THR A 78 35.91 10.06 27.85
N THR A 79 37.20 9.86 28.07
CA THR A 79 38.17 10.91 28.43
C THR A 79 38.91 11.48 27.21
N CYS A 80 38.34 11.38 26.01
CA CYS A 80 39.02 11.79 24.79
C CYS A 80 38.89 13.31 24.48
N SER A 81 39.87 13.80 23.71
CA SER A 81 39.96 15.21 23.34
C SER A 81 38.71 15.70 22.58
N ARG A 82 38.48 17.01 22.58
CA ARG A 82 37.39 17.60 21.80
C ARG A 82 37.55 17.32 20.30
N GLN A 83 38.79 17.33 19.80
CA GLN A 83 39.10 17.00 18.41
C GLN A 83 38.72 15.55 18.08
N THR A 84 39.05 14.60 18.96
CA THR A 84 38.70 13.18 18.78
C THR A 84 37.18 12.99 18.76
N ARG A 85 36.46 13.59 19.71
CA ARG A 85 34.98 13.55 19.73
C ARG A 85 34.38 14.14 18.46
N SER A 86 34.90 15.29 18.03
CA SER A 86 34.46 15.94 16.80
C SER A 86 34.72 15.08 15.57
N ALA A 87 35.86 14.38 15.49
CA ALA A 87 36.18 13.51 14.37
C ALA A 87 35.24 12.30 14.29
N VAL A 88 34.77 11.79 15.44
CA VAL A 88 33.79 10.69 15.50
C VAL A 88 32.38 11.16 15.14
N VAL A 89 31.97 12.36 15.58
CA VAL A 89 30.61 12.88 15.34
C VAL A 89 30.44 13.50 13.95
N ALA A 90 31.51 14.00 13.33
CA ALA A 90 31.42 14.69 12.03
C ALA A 90 30.78 13.84 10.90
N PRO A 91 31.10 12.54 10.73
CA PRO A 91 30.40 11.70 9.76
C PRO A 91 28.91 11.55 10.05
N LEU A 92 28.53 11.42 11.32
CA LEU A 92 27.12 11.30 11.72
C LEU A 92 26.35 12.57 11.43
N ARG A 93 26.94 13.74 11.72
CA ARG A 93 26.36 15.04 11.36
C ARG A 93 26.12 15.17 9.86
N LYS A 94 27.14 14.86 9.06
CA LYS A 94 27.05 14.90 7.61
C LYS A 94 25.94 13.98 7.10
N PHE A 95 25.86 12.75 7.61
CA PHE A 95 24.77 11.82 7.27
C PHE A 95 23.39 12.39 7.65
N GLY A 96 23.25 12.93 8.86
CA GLY A 96 21.99 13.54 9.32
C GLY A 96 21.57 14.75 8.48
N GLU A 97 22.51 15.59 8.07
CA GLU A 97 22.28 16.73 7.17
C GLU A 97 21.83 16.27 5.78
N GLU A 98 22.51 15.28 5.18
CA GLU A 98 22.12 14.71 3.89
C GLU A 98 20.73 14.06 3.96
N LEU A 99 20.47 13.27 5.00
CA LEU A 99 19.18 12.61 5.23
C LEU A 99 18.03 13.62 5.32
N ARG A 100 18.19 14.68 6.13
CA ARG A 100 17.19 15.75 6.24
C ARG A 100 17.10 16.59 4.98
N GLY A 101 18.21 16.78 4.25
CA GLY A 101 18.23 17.45 2.96
C GLY A 101 17.37 16.72 1.92
N ARG A 102 17.53 15.41 1.79
CA ARG A 102 16.68 14.58 0.90
C ARG A 102 15.22 14.60 1.31
N TRP A 103 14.93 14.62 2.61
CA TRP A 103 13.55 14.77 3.09
C TRP A 103 12.94 16.13 2.70
N LEU A 104 13.72 17.22 2.74
CA LEU A 104 13.29 18.53 2.27
C LEU A 104 13.03 18.53 0.75
N GLU A 105 13.90 17.88 -0.04
CA GLU A 105 13.71 17.70 -1.50
C GLU A 105 12.41 16.95 -1.82
N LEU A 106 12.00 16.00 -0.96
CA LEU A 106 10.73 15.26 -1.08
C LEU A 106 9.49 16.08 -0.67
N GLY A 107 9.66 17.34 -0.24
CA GLY A 107 8.58 18.23 0.17
C GLY A 107 8.50 18.49 1.68
N GLY A 108 9.53 18.13 2.44
CA GLY A 108 9.61 18.41 3.88
C GLY A 108 8.39 17.89 4.62
N GLU A 109 7.70 18.72 5.40
CA GLU A 109 6.53 18.28 6.17
C GLU A 109 5.36 17.74 5.32
N ALA A 110 5.31 18.10 4.04
CA ALA A 110 4.27 17.63 3.12
C ALA A 110 4.62 16.32 2.38
N TRP A 111 5.82 15.77 2.59
CA TRP A 111 6.37 14.64 1.80
C TRP A 111 5.50 13.37 1.79
N MET A 112 4.74 13.12 2.85
CA MET A 112 3.92 11.92 2.95
C MET A 112 2.85 11.82 1.86
N ARG A 113 2.29 12.97 1.43
CA ARG A 113 1.21 12.99 0.45
C ARG A 113 1.67 12.51 -0.94
N PRO A 114 2.73 13.07 -1.55
CA PRO A 114 3.23 12.56 -2.83
C PRO A 114 3.69 11.11 -2.72
N VAL A 115 4.35 10.71 -1.63
CA VAL A 115 4.78 9.31 -1.46
C VAL A 115 3.59 8.36 -1.34
N MET A 116 2.56 8.71 -0.58
CA MET A 116 1.32 7.92 -0.48
C MET A 116 0.64 7.76 -1.84
N ASN A 117 0.65 8.80 -2.68
CA ASN A 117 0.12 8.71 -4.05
C ASN A 117 0.93 7.75 -4.91
N VAL A 118 2.26 7.80 -4.85
CA VAL A 118 3.15 6.88 -5.59
C VAL A 118 2.93 5.44 -5.14
N MET A 119 2.92 5.18 -3.83
CA MET A 119 2.65 3.85 -3.27
C MET A 119 1.28 3.32 -3.72
N ARG A 120 0.25 4.18 -3.79
CA ARG A 120 -1.06 3.78 -4.31
C ARG A 120 -1.01 3.41 -5.79
N VAL A 121 -0.37 4.22 -6.63
CA VAL A 121 -0.28 3.98 -8.08
C VAL A 121 0.50 2.70 -8.38
N LEU A 122 1.56 2.44 -7.63
CA LEU A 122 2.40 1.25 -7.77
C LEU A 122 1.86 0.03 -7.01
N ASN A 123 0.71 0.18 -6.33
CA ASN A 123 0.14 -0.83 -5.43
C ASN A 123 1.13 -1.41 -4.41
N ALA A 124 2.00 -0.56 -3.87
CA ALA A 124 3.01 -0.91 -2.87
C ALA A 124 2.50 -0.63 -1.46
N ASP A 125 2.68 -1.58 -0.53
CA ASP A 125 2.26 -1.42 0.87
C ASP A 125 3.44 -1.20 1.82
N ASN A 126 4.65 -1.56 1.39
CA ASN A 126 5.88 -1.39 2.14
C ASN A 126 7.05 -0.89 1.25
N ALA A 127 8.23 -0.73 1.85
CA ALA A 127 9.41 -0.22 1.15
C ALA A 127 9.94 -1.21 0.10
N ASP A 128 9.93 -2.50 0.40
CA ASP A 128 10.40 -3.55 -0.51
C ASP A 128 9.47 -3.67 -1.71
N ASP A 129 8.16 -3.56 -1.52
CA ASP A 129 7.19 -3.52 -2.62
C ASP A 129 7.48 -2.33 -3.52
N LEU A 130 7.71 -1.15 -2.93
CA LEU A 130 7.97 0.08 -3.66
C LEU A 130 9.25 -0.02 -4.49
N GLU A 131 10.33 -0.55 -3.92
CA GLU A 131 11.59 -0.82 -4.62
C GLU A 131 11.38 -1.78 -5.80
N ARG A 132 10.69 -2.90 -5.57
CA ARG A 132 10.37 -3.88 -6.63
C ARG A 132 9.58 -3.25 -7.76
N SER A 133 8.54 -2.47 -7.45
CA SER A 133 7.73 -1.78 -8.46
C SER A 133 8.55 -0.82 -9.32
N PHE A 134 9.52 -0.11 -8.74
CA PHE A 134 10.40 0.77 -9.53
C PHE A 134 11.31 -0.02 -10.47
N ILE A 135 11.89 -1.13 -10.02
CA ILE A 135 12.73 -2.00 -10.85
C ILE A 135 11.91 -2.56 -12.02
N GLU A 136 10.68 -3.01 -11.76
CA GLU A 136 9.77 -3.51 -12.80
C GLU A 136 9.42 -2.42 -13.82
N VAL A 137 9.09 -1.21 -13.37
CA VAL A 137 8.79 -0.07 -14.25
C VAL A 137 10.01 0.28 -15.13
N GLU A 138 11.21 0.31 -14.58
CA GLU A 138 12.45 0.57 -15.32
C GLU A 138 12.70 -0.50 -16.39
N GLN A 139 12.52 -1.78 -16.05
CA GLN A 139 12.66 -2.89 -17.00
C GLN A 139 11.67 -2.81 -18.15
N MET A 140 10.41 -2.45 -17.88
CA MET A 140 9.38 -2.28 -18.92
C MET A 140 9.73 -1.12 -19.86
N GLN A 141 10.26 -0.01 -19.34
CA GLN A 141 10.69 1.13 -20.16
C GLN A 141 11.87 0.76 -21.07
N ASN A 142 12.85 0.03 -20.53
CA ASN A 142 14.03 -0.39 -21.29
C ASN A 142 13.69 -1.43 -22.38
N GLN A 143 12.67 -2.26 -22.19
CA GLN A 143 12.19 -3.22 -23.21
C GLN A 143 11.36 -2.56 -24.32
N THR A 144 10.69 -1.43 -24.03
CA THR A 144 9.84 -0.72 -25.02
C THR A 144 10.66 0.18 -25.96
N THR A 145 11.92 0.44 -25.62
CA THR A 145 12.81 1.35 -26.37
C THR A 145 13.82 0.60 -27.25
N ALA A 146 13.74 -0.73 -27.31
CA ALA A 146 14.57 -1.62 -28.14
C ALA A 146 13.74 -2.21 -29.30
#